data_AF-A0Z6Q6-F1
#
_entry.id   AF-A0Z6Q6-F1
#
_cell.length_a   1.000
_cell.length_b   1.000
_cell.length_c   1.000
_cell.angle_alpha   90.00
_cell.angle_beta   90.00
_cell.angle_gamma   90.00
#
_symmetry.space_group_name_H-M   'P 1'
#
loop_
_entity.id
_entity.type
_entity.pdbx_description
1 polymer ?
#
loop_
_entity_poly.entity_id
_entity_poly.type
_entity_poly.pdbx_seq_one_letter_code
_entity_poly.pdbx_strand_id
1 'polypeptide(L)' 'MSVEVIASEKAEAADSLWGLALKTADIDATHQRLNEAGVEVSEVRDGRKKDTRVCTVKSHALNVPTLLIEHPVK' A
#
# COMPACT_ATOMS: atom_id res chain seq x y z
N MET A 1 13.46 1.68 -5.53
CA MET A 1 12.43 0.65 -5.70
C MET A 1 13.12 -0.68 -5.49
N SER A 2 12.70 -1.46 -4.49
CA SER A 2 13.19 -2.83 -4.25
C SER A 2 12.07 -3.81 -4.59
N VAL A 3 12.46 -4.97 -5.14
CA VAL A 3 11.58 -6.12 -5.31
C VAL A 3 12.17 -7.23 -4.45
N GLU A 4 11.36 -7.79 -3.56
CA GLU A 4 11.74 -8.93 -2.73
C GLU A 4 11.07 -10.18 -3.28
N VAL A 5 11.86 -11.24 -3.48
CA VAL A 5 11.36 -12.52 -3.98
C VAL A 5 11.27 -13.48 -2.80
N ILE A 6 10.07 -14.01 -2.56
CA ILE A 6 9.82 -15.08 -1.59
C ILE A 6 9.56 -16.34 -2.39
N ALA A 7 10.48 -17.31 -2.32
CA ALA A 7 10.38 -18.59 -3.01
C ALA A 7 10.45 -19.75 -2.02
N SER A 8 9.66 -20.79 -2.27
CA SER A 8 9.74 -22.06 -1.53
C SER A 8 9.26 -23.19 -2.43
N GLU A 9 9.65 -24.44 -2.10
CA GLU A 9 9.20 -25.64 -2.83
C GLU A 9 7.67 -25.84 -2.80
N LYS A 10 6.97 -25.15 -1.88
CA LYS A 10 5.51 -25.20 -1.75
C LYS A 10 4.80 -24.10 -2.54
N ALA A 11 5.53 -23.20 -3.18
CA ALA A 11 4.93 -22.13 -3.98
C ALA A 11 4.32 -22.71 -5.27
N GLU A 12 3.25 -22.10 -5.74
CA GLU A 12 2.67 -22.45 -7.04
C GLU A 12 3.63 -22.10 -8.19
N ALA A 13 3.42 -22.73 -9.35
CA ALA A 13 4.25 -22.50 -10.53
C ALA A 13 4.06 -21.10 -11.14
N ALA A 14 2.93 -20.43 -10.86
CA ALA A 14 2.65 -19.09 -11.33
C ALA A 14 3.06 -18.04 -10.30
N ASP A 15 3.81 -17.04 -10.74
CA ASP A 15 4.17 -15.91 -9.89
C ASP A 15 2.93 -15.06 -9.54
N SER A 16 2.90 -14.56 -8.30
CA SER A 16 1.86 -13.64 -7.85
C SER A 16 2.47 -12.50 -7.03
N LEU A 17 1.85 -11.32 -7.11
CA LEU A 17 2.21 -10.20 -6.25
C LEU A 17 1.56 -10.39 -4.89
N TRP A 18 2.38 -10.53 -3.84
CA TRP A 18 1.87 -10.63 -2.47
C TRP A 18 1.37 -9.28 -1.93
N GLY A 19 1.91 -8.18 -2.45
CA GLY A 19 1.40 -6.84 -2.16
C GLY A 19 2.32 -5.74 -2.70
N LEU A 20 1.82 -4.51 -2.67
CA LEU A 20 2.53 -3.31 -3.06
C LEU A 20 2.44 -2.28 -1.94
N ALA A 21 3.57 -1.68 -1.57
CA ALA A 21 3.59 -0.55 -0.64
C ALA A 21 4.13 0.69 -1.37
N LEU A 22 3.33 1.75 -1.42
CA LEU A 22 3.69 3.01 -2.05
C LEU A 22 3.90 4.07 -0.99
N LYS A 23 5.05 4.74 -1.04
CA LYS A 23 5.34 5.86 -0.16
C LYS A 23 4.56 7.09 -0.61
N THR A 24 4.01 7.83 0.33
CA THR A 24 3.53 9.20 0.13
C THR A 24 4.20 10.17 1.11
N ALA A 25 4.22 11.45 0.75
CA ALA A 25 4.73 12.53 1.59
C ALA A 25 3.66 13.09 2.54
N ASP A 26 2.39 13.01 2.13
CA ASP A 26 1.22 13.46 2.89
C ASP A 26 0.07 12.51 2.57
N ILE A 27 -0.30 11.69 3.55
CA ILE A 27 -1.33 10.67 3.36
C ILE A 27 -2.74 11.24 3.31
N ASP A 28 -3.01 12.37 3.95
CA ASP A 28 -4.33 13.01 3.92
C ASP A 28 -4.60 13.60 2.55
N ALA A 29 -3.63 14.37 2.03
CA ALA A 29 -3.71 14.93 0.68
C ALA A 29 -3.82 13.81 -0.37
N THR A 30 -3.10 12.70 -0.18
CA THR A 30 -3.18 11.55 -1.09
C THR A 30 -4.52 10.84 -1.01
N HIS A 31 -5.03 10.60 0.21
CA HIS A 31 -6.32 9.98 0.46
C HIS A 31 -7.45 10.81 -0.15
N GLN A 32 -7.44 12.13 0.04
CA GLN A 32 -8.40 13.04 -0.57
C GLN A 32 -8.36 12.96 -2.11
N ARG A 33 -7.16 13.12 -2.70
CA ARG A 33 -6.99 13.05 -4.16
C ARG A 33 -7.48 11.74 -4.77
N LEU A 34 -7.29 10.62 -4.07
CA LEU A 34 -7.74 9.31 -4.54
C LEU A 34 -9.26 9.16 -4.46
N ASN A 35 -9.89 9.60 -3.36
CA ASN A 35 -11.35 9.60 -3.25
C ASN A 35 -12.00 10.50 -4.30
N GLU A 36 -11.44 11.69 -4.54
CA GLU A 36 -11.90 12.62 -5.59
C GLU A 36 -11.80 12.01 -7.00
N ALA A 37 -10.81 11.13 -7.21
CA ALA A 37 -10.64 10.39 -8.46
C ALA A 37 -11.52 9.11 -8.54
N GLY A 38 -12.37 8.84 -7.55
CA GLY A 38 -13.22 7.64 -7.51
C GLY A 38 -12.49 6.35 -7.13
N VAL A 39 -11.27 6.44 -6.57
CA VAL A 39 -10.54 5.30 -6.04
C VAL A 39 -10.95 5.06 -4.59
N GLU A 40 -11.44 3.87 -4.31
CA GLU A 40 -11.84 3.47 -2.97
C GLU A 40 -10.60 3.22 -2.12
N VAL A 41 -10.50 3.94 -1.00
CA VAL A 41 -9.43 3.81 -0.03
C VAL A 41 -10.02 3.63 1.37
N SER A 42 -9.31 2.91 2.25
CA SER A 42 -9.68 2.85 3.66
C SER A 42 -9.43 4.19 4.34
N GLU A 43 -10.03 4.38 5.51
CA GLU A 43 -9.63 5.44 6.43
C GLU A 43 -8.12 5.39 6.72
N VAL A 44 -7.55 6.57 6.95
CA VAL A 44 -6.16 6.70 7.38
C VAL A 44 -6.06 6.32 8.86
N ARG A 45 -5.04 5.52 9.18
CA ARG A 45 -4.76 5.06 10.55
C ARG A 45 -3.27 5.02 10.83
N ASP A 46 -2.91 4.88 12.10
CA ASP A 46 -1.53 4.65 12.50
C ASP A 46 -1.00 3.32 11.94
N GLY A 47 0.22 3.38 11.44
CA GLY A 47 0.96 2.24 10.94
C GLY A 47 1.66 1.46 12.05
N ARG A 48 2.20 0.28 11.70
CA ARG A 48 2.88 -0.59 12.67
C ARG A 48 4.17 0.02 13.21
N LYS A 49 4.90 0.78 12.40
CA LYS A 49 6.12 1.48 12.84
C LYS A 49 5.69 2.79 13.49
N LYS A 50 6.37 3.16 14.59
CA LYS A 50 6.13 4.41 15.29
C LYS A 50 6.12 5.60 14.31
N ASP A 51 5.13 6.47 14.48
CA ASP A 51 4.96 7.72 13.73
C ASP A 51 4.78 7.52 12.21
N THR A 52 4.38 6.31 11.78
CA THR A 52 3.93 6.07 10.39
C THR A 52 2.42 6.12 10.31
N ARG A 53 1.91 6.57 9.16
CA ARG A 53 0.47 6.58 8.85
C ARG A 53 0.22 5.78 7.59
N VAL A 54 -0.92 5.07 7.53
CA VAL A 54 -1.25 4.17 6.44
C VAL A 54 -2.72 4.22 6.04
N CYS A 55 -3.01 3.91 4.77
CA CYS A 55 -4.33 3.54 4.28
C CYS A 55 -4.21 2.51 3.15
N THR A 56 -5.26 1.73 2.92
CA THR A 56 -5.28 0.64 1.93
C THR A 56 -6.11 1.06 0.73
N VAL A 57 -5.58 0.83 -0.48
CA VAL A 57 -6.33 0.98 -1.73
C VAL A 57 -7.19 -0.27 -1.93
N LYS A 58 -8.50 -0.08 -2.12
CA LYS A 58 -9.50 -1.16 -2.22
C LYS A 58 -10.04 -1.37 -3.65
N SER A 59 -9.95 -0.36 -4.52
CA SER A 59 -10.32 -0.47 -5.93
C SER A 59 -9.18 -0.05 -6.86
N HIS A 60 -9.28 -0.34 -8.16
CA HIS A 60 -8.27 0.04 -9.17
C HIS A 60 -6.86 -0.51 -8.92
N ALA A 61 -6.72 -1.54 -8.08
CA ALA A 61 -5.46 -2.17 -7.73
C ALA A 61 -5.28 -3.59 -8.31
N LEU A 62 -6.11 -4.00 -9.29
CA LEU A 62 -6.06 -5.32 -9.94
C LEU A 62 -5.99 -6.50 -8.95
N ASN A 63 -6.72 -6.40 -7.83
CA ASN A 63 -6.70 -7.37 -6.72
C ASN A 63 -5.33 -7.56 -6.04
N VAL A 64 -4.37 -6.67 -6.27
CA VAL A 64 -3.09 -6.64 -5.55
C VAL A 64 -3.27 -5.88 -4.25
N PRO A 65 -2.98 -6.50 -3.07
CA PRO A 65 -3.02 -5.81 -1.79
C PRO A 65 -2.10 -4.59 -1.81
N THR A 66 -2.67 -3.38 -1.80
CA THR A 66 -1.90 -2.14 -1.99
C THR A 66 -2.04 -1.21 -0.80
N LEU A 67 -0.91 -0.88 -0.17
CA LEU A 67 -0.80 -0.01 1.00
C LEU A 67 -0.15 1.32 0.62
N LEU A 68 -0.73 2.43 1.06
CA LEU A 68 -0.09 3.73 1.07
C LEU A 68 0.52 3.96 2.45
N ILE A 69 1.76 4.43 2.49
CA ILE A 69 2.48 4.69 3.73
C ILE A 69 3.16 6.05 3.71
N GLU A 70 2.88 6.84 4.75
CA GLU A 70 3.65 8.03 5.10
C GLU A 70 4.64 7.66 6.20
N HIS A 71 5.91 7.99 5.96
CA HIS A 71 6.95 7.83 6.96
C HIS A 71 7.11 9.10 7.76
N PRO A 72 7.49 9.00 9.05
CA PRO A 72 7.79 10.17 9.83
C PRO A 72 8.88 11.00 9.16
N VAL A 73 8.72 12.31 9.24
CA VAL A 73 9.75 13.26 8.82
C VAL A 73 11.00 12.97 9.67
N LYS A 74 12.13 12.77 9.00
CA LYS A 74 13.41 12.52 9.66
C LYS A 74 13.92 13.77 10.36
#